data_AF-V4CST3-F1
#
_entry.id   AF-V4CST3-F1
#
_cell.length_a   1.000
_cell.length_b   1.000
_cell.length_c   1.000
_cell.angle_alpha   90.00
_cell.angle_beta   90.00
_cell.angle_gamma   90.00
#
_symmetry.space_group_name_H-M   'P 1'
#
loop_
_entity.id
_entity.type
_entity.pdbx_description
1 polymer ?
#
loop_
_entity_poly.entity_id
_entity_poly.type
_entity_poly.pdbx_seq_one_letter_code
_entity_poly.pdbx_strand_id
1 'polypeptide(L)'
;MIEKLQTLVSSEGRFKNMRDALHRCDPPCIPYLGMYLTDLSFIEEGTPNFTDEGLVNFSKMRMIAHVIREIRLFQQTSYRIEHHPRVTSYLLDPSRLLDEEQTYKHSLEIEPKQSRLSVVSAPS
;
A
#
# COMPACT_ATOMS: atom_id res chain seq x y z
N MET A 1 5.81 18.60 5.27
CA MET A 1 4.88 18.16 4.19
C MET A 1 4.84 16.65 4.09
N ILE A 2 6.00 15.98 4.04
CA ILE A 2 6.10 14.51 4.00
C ILE A 2 5.51 13.81 5.24
N GLU A 3 5.75 14.36 6.44
CA GLU A 3 5.25 13.79 7.70
C GLU A 3 3.73 13.65 7.72
N LYS A 4 3.00 14.64 7.18
CA LYS A 4 1.53 14.60 7.09
C LYS A 4 1.06 13.45 6.20
N LEU A 5 1.76 13.19 5.10
CA LEU A 5 1.46 12.07 4.20
C LEU A 5 1.75 10.73 4.89
N GLN A 6 2.88 10.63 5.60
CA GLN A 6 3.24 9.45 6.39
C GLN A 6 2.19 9.14 7.47
N THR A 7 1.71 10.15 8.20
CA THR A 7 0.63 9.98 9.18
C THR A 7 -0.68 9.54 8.53
N LEU A 8 -1.03 10.08 7.36
CA LEU A 8 -2.25 9.72 6.65
C LEU A 8 -2.26 8.24 6.21
N VAL A 9 -1.13 7.74 5.72
CA VAL A 9 -1.00 6.36 5.19
C VAL A 9 -0.39 5.37 6.18
N SER A 10 -0.19 5.78 7.43
CA SER A 10 0.37 4.95 8.49
C SER A 10 -0.40 3.64 8.65
N SER A 11 0.32 2.54 8.82
CA SER A 11 -0.26 1.22 9.07
C SER A 11 -0.82 1.06 10.49
N GLU A 12 -0.57 2.03 11.38
CA GLU A 12 -1.09 2.05 12.75
C GLU A 12 -2.61 1.88 12.78
N GLY A 13 -3.08 1.06 13.74
CA GLY A 13 -4.50 0.74 13.86
C GLY A 13 -5.10 0.07 12.62
N ARG A 14 -4.29 -0.67 11.85
CA ARG A 14 -4.67 -1.29 10.56
C ARG A 14 -5.10 -0.25 9.53
N PHE A 15 -4.27 0.78 9.32
CA PHE A 15 -4.52 1.87 8.38
C PHE A 15 -5.71 2.76 8.77
N LYS A 16 -5.91 3.03 10.07
CA LYS A 16 -7.08 3.78 10.58
C LYS A 16 -7.30 5.12 9.85
N ASN A 17 -6.26 5.95 9.77
CA ASN A 17 -6.36 7.27 9.15
C ASN A 17 -6.70 7.19 7.66
N MET A 18 -6.12 6.21 6.96
CA MET A 18 -6.38 5.98 5.54
C MET A 18 -7.82 5.49 5.31
N ARG A 19 -8.33 4.57 6.14
CA ARG A 19 -9.73 4.12 6.10
C ARG A 19 -10.69 5.27 6.30
N ASP A 20 -10.45 6.09 7.32
CA ASP A 20 -11.28 7.26 7.61
C ASP A 20 -11.28 8.26 6.45
N ALA A 21 -10.14 8.45 5.78
CA ALA A 21 -10.05 9.29 4.59
C ALA A 21 -10.81 8.69 3.39
N LEU A 22 -10.69 7.38 3.15
CA LEU A 22 -11.39 6.68 2.07
C LEU A 22 -12.91 6.70 2.26
N HIS A 23 -13.41 6.52 3.49
CA HIS A 23 -14.85 6.60 3.78
C HIS A 23 -15.46 7.98 3.52
N ARG A 24 -14.65 9.04 3.54
CA ARG A 24 -15.08 10.43 3.25
C ARG A 24 -14.83 10.83 1.80
N CYS A 25 -14.29 9.94 0.97
CA CYS A 25 -13.91 10.23 -0.40
C CYS A 25 -14.92 9.63 -1.38
N ASP A 26 -15.48 10.48 -2.23
CA ASP A 26 -16.23 10.01 -3.40
C ASP A 26 -15.26 9.60 -4.53
N PRO A 27 -15.57 8.57 -5.33
CA PRO A 27 -14.79 8.22 -6.52
C PRO A 27 -14.70 9.38 -7.54
N PRO A 28 -13.63 9.46 -8.38
CA PRO A 28 -12.59 8.45 -8.61
C PRO A 28 -11.51 8.46 -7.51
N CYS A 29 -11.20 7.28 -6.99
CA CYS A 29 -10.20 7.07 -5.94
C CYS A 29 -9.54 5.70 -6.13
N ILE A 30 -8.25 5.57 -5.76
CA ILE A 30 -7.53 4.28 -5.75
C ILE A 30 -7.14 3.98 -4.30
N PRO A 31 -7.76 3.00 -3.64
CA PRO A 31 -7.37 2.61 -2.29
C PRO A 31 -6.11 1.72 -2.28
N TYR A 32 -5.44 1.63 -1.14
CA TYR A 32 -4.39 0.64 -0.92
C TYR A 32 -5.01 -0.74 -0.78
N LEU A 33 -4.85 -1.58 -1.81
CA LEU A 33 -5.49 -2.90 -1.87
C LEU A 33 -5.05 -3.82 -0.72
N GLY A 34 -3.81 -3.71 -0.25
CA GLY A 34 -3.29 -4.53 0.84
C GLY A 34 -4.12 -4.44 2.12
N MET A 35 -4.73 -3.28 2.39
CA MET A 35 -5.63 -3.07 3.52
C MET A 35 -6.87 -3.97 3.45
N TYR A 36 -7.54 -4.04 2.30
CA TYR A 36 -8.70 -4.90 2.09
C TYR A 36 -8.33 -6.38 2.02
N LEU A 37 -7.17 -6.71 1.45
CA LEU A 37 -6.66 -8.08 1.44
C LEU A 37 -6.42 -8.59 2.86
N THR A 38 -5.86 -7.75 3.74
CA THR A 38 -5.72 -8.07 5.17
C THR A 38 -7.07 -8.34 5.83
N ASP A 39 -8.10 -7.53 5.55
CA ASP A 39 -9.45 -7.77 6.10
C ASP A 39 -10.05 -9.09 5.61
N LEU A 40 -9.89 -9.41 4.32
CA LEU A 40 -10.34 -10.68 3.75
C LEU A 40 -9.60 -11.87 4.39
N SER A 41 -8.28 -11.77 4.59
CA SER A 41 -7.51 -12.80 5.30
C SER A 41 -8.01 -12.99 6.74
N PHE A 42 -8.28 -11.91 7.47
CA PHE A 42 -8.84 -11.99 8.82
C PHE A 42 -10.21 -12.66 8.85
N ILE A 43 -11.08 -12.38 7.89
CA ILE A 43 -12.40 -13.03 7.78
C ILE A 43 -12.23 -14.52 7.47
N GLU A 44 -11.30 -14.86 6.58
CA GLU A 44 -11.06 -16.24 6.16
C GLU A 44 -10.55 -17.11 7.31
N GLU A 45 -9.60 -16.59 8.09
CA GLU A 45 -9.00 -17.28 9.24
C GLU A 45 -9.92 -17.31 10.46
N GLY A 46 -10.69 -16.24 10.68
CA GLY A 46 -11.51 -16.07 11.88
C GLY A 46 -12.91 -16.68 11.81
N THR A 47 -13.39 -17.05 10.60
CA THR A 47 -14.76 -17.55 10.41
C THR A 47 -14.78 -18.81 9.54
N PRO A 48 -15.39 -19.93 9.98
CA PRO A 48 -15.47 -21.14 9.18
C PRO A 48 -16.43 -20.99 7.99
N ASN A 49 -16.14 -21.70 6.89
CA ASN A 49 -16.97 -21.71 5.69
C ASN A 49 -18.32 -22.41 5.88
N PHE A 50 -18.38 -23.36 6.81
CA PHE A 50 -19.58 -24.11 7.16
C PHE A 50 -19.90 -23.95 8.64
N THR A 51 -21.17 -24.07 9.00
CA THR A 51 -21.61 -24.19 10.38
C THR A 51 -21.30 -25.60 10.91
N ASP A 52 -21.45 -25.80 12.22
CA ASP A 52 -21.26 -27.12 12.85
C ASP A 52 -22.23 -28.18 12.31
N GLU A 53 -23.34 -27.74 11.71
CA GLU A 53 -24.36 -28.57 11.06
C GLU A 53 -24.00 -28.89 9.59
N GLY A 54 -22.85 -28.42 9.09
CA GLY A 54 -22.40 -28.62 7.72
C GLY A 54 -23.07 -27.71 6.68
N LEU A 55 -23.83 -26.70 7.10
CA LEU A 55 -24.46 -25.74 6.20
C LEU A 55 -23.51 -24.60 5.85
N VAL A 56 -23.68 -23.95 4.69
CA VAL A 56 -22.87 -22.79 4.31
C VAL A 56 -23.05 -21.66 5.33
N ASN A 57 -21.93 -21.11 5.82
CA ASN A 57 -21.95 -19.98 6.74
C ASN A 57 -22.19 -18.66 5.98
N PHE A 58 -23.46 -18.30 5.80
CA PHE A 58 -23.83 -17.04 5.15
C PHE A 58 -23.38 -15.79 5.91
N SER A 59 -23.04 -15.88 7.21
CA SER A 59 -22.45 -14.75 7.93
C SER A 59 -21.09 -14.38 7.35
N LYS A 60 -20.21 -15.38 7.18
CA LYS A 60 -18.90 -15.20 6.53
C LYS A 60 -19.06 -14.64 5.11
N MET A 61 -19.98 -15.21 4.34
CA MET A 61 -20.23 -14.76 2.96
C MET A 61 -20.66 -13.29 2.90
N ARG A 62 -21.48 -12.82 3.85
CA ARG A 62 -21.86 -11.40 3.93
C ARG A 62 -20.69 -10.50 4.28
N MET A 63 -19.81 -10.93 5.19
CA MET A 63 -18.60 -10.17 5.56
C MET A 63 -17.66 -9.99 4.36
N ILE A 64 -17.37 -11.09 3.64
CA ILE A 64 -16.56 -11.05 2.41
C ILE A 64 -17.22 -10.16 1.36
N ALA A 65 -18.53 -10.33 1.12
CA ALA A 65 -19.27 -9.54 0.14
C ALA A 65 -19.25 -8.04 0.47
N HIS A 66 -19.26 -7.67 1.75
CA HIS A 66 -19.17 -6.27 2.16
C HIS A 66 -17.84 -5.64 1.70
N VAL A 67 -16.70 -6.29 2.00
CA VAL A 67 -15.37 -5.82 1.59
C VAL A 67 -15.26 -5.72 0.06
N ILE A 68 -15.72 -6.75 -0.66
CA ILE A 68 -15.69 -6.74 -2.14
C ILE A 68 -16.53 -5.59 -2.72
N ARG A 69 -17.68 -5.26 -2.11
CA ARG A 69 -18.52 -4.16 -2.59
C ARG A 69 -17.83 -2.81 -2.47
N GLU A 70 -17.04 -2.58 -1.42
CA GLU A 70 -16.24 -1.36 -1.29
C GLU A 70 -15.17 -1.26 -2.38
N ILE A 71 -14.45 -2.35 -2.65
CA ILE A 71 -13.46 -2.38 -3.75
C ILE A 71 -14.13 -2.04 -5.08
N ARG A 72 -15.31 -2.62 -5.34
CA ARG A 72 -16.06 -2.37 -6.57
C ARG A 72 -16.54 -0.93 -6.70
N LEU A 73 -16.87 -0.24 -5.61
CA LEU A 73 -17.25 1.18 -5.64
C LEU A 73 -16.16 2.03 -6.28
N PHE A 74 -14.91 1.81 -5.89
CA PHE A 74 -13.76 2.57 -6.40
C PHE A 74 -13.38 2.20 -7.85
N GLN A 75 -13.78 1.03 -8.34
CA GLN A 75 -13.57 0.60 -9.73
C GLN A 75 -14.58 1.18 -10.72
N GLN A 76 -15.73 1.66 -10.25
CA GLN A 76 -16.84 2.09 -11.13
C GLN A 76 -16.62 3.44 -11.79
N THR A 77 -15.78 4.31 -11.21
CA THR A 77 -15.57 5.67 -11.70
C THR A 77 -14.13 5.84 -12.16
N SER A 78 -13.94 6.13 -13.45
CA SER A 78 -12.63 6.39 -14.02
C SER A 78 -12.15 7.81 -13.72
N TYR A 79 -10.83 7.98 -13.67
CA TYR A 79 -10.23 9.31 -13.65
C TYR A 79 -10.39 9.99 -15.01
N ARG A 80 -10.68 11.29 -14.99
CA ARG A 80 -10.69 12.16 -16.18
C ARG A 80 -9.30 12.74 -16.44
N ILE A 81 -8.30 11.86 -16.57
CA ILE A 81 -6.91 12.23 -16.85
C ILE A 81 -6.61 11.84 -18.30
N GLU A 82 -6.06 12.79 -19.06
CA GLU A 82 -5.67 12.53 -20.45
C GLU A 82 -4.43 11.64 -20.51
N HIS A 83 -4.46 10.64 -21.39
CA HIS A 83 -3.32 9.77 -21.59
C HIS A 83 -2.26 10.44 -22.44
N HIS A 84 -1.05 10.63 -21.88
CA HIS A 84 0.10 11.13 -22.63
C HIS A 84 1.11 10.00 -22.92
N PRO A 85 1.24 9.53 -24.18
CA PRO A 85 2.07 8.38 -24.50
C PRO A 85 3.54 8.50 -24.08
N ARG A 86 4.14 9.69 -24.21
CA ARG A 86 5.54 9.93 -23.82
C ARG A 86 5.76 9.73 -22.31
N VAL A 87 4.81 10.20 -21.49
CA VAL A 87 4.87 10.03 -20.04
C VAL A 87 4.70 8.56 -19.68
N THR A 88 3.71 7.89 -20.27
CA THR A 88 3.47 6.46 -20.04
C THR A 88 4.68 5.60 -20.43
N SER A 89 5.28 5.84 -21.61
CA SER A 89 6.47 5.13 -22.05
C SER A 89 7.67 5.37 -21.13
N TYR A 90 7.84 6.59 -20.61
CA TYR A 90 8.88 6.90 -19.65
C TYR A 90 8.70 6.13 -18.32
N LEU A 91 7.47 6.12 -17.78
CA LEU A 91 7.12 5.48 -16.51
C LEU A 91 7.17 3.95 -16.56
N LEU A 92 6.86 3.35 -17.72
CA LEU A 92 6.80 1.90 -17.91
C LEU A 92 8.11 1.27 -18.41
N ASP A 93 9.18 2.04 -18.54
CA ASP A 93 10.47 1.54 -19.04
C ASP A 93 11.17 0.67 -17.98
N PRO A 94 11.29 -0.66 -18.20
CA PRO A 94 11.87 -1.56 -17.22
C PRO A 94 13.38 -1.34 -17.06
N SER A 95 14.07 -0.71 -18.02
CA SER A 95 15.51 -0.48 -17.91
C SER A 95 15.88 0.53 -16.82
N ARG A 96 14.89 1.24 -16.27
CA ARG A 96 15.05 2.21 -15.18
C ARG A 96 14.82 1.61 -13.80
N LEU A 97 14.37 0.36 -13.72
CA LEU A 97 14.13 -0.32 -12.46
C LEU A 97 15.46 -0.76 -11.85
N LEU A 98 15.68 -0.37 -10.60
CA LEU A 98 16.74 -0.87 -9.77
C LEU A 98 16.13 -1.80 -8.72
N ASP A 99 16.77 -2.94 -8.49
CA ASP A 99 16.43 -3.77 -7.34
C ASP A 99 16.96 -3.13 -6.03
N GLU A 100 16.61 -3.74 -4.89
CA GLU A 100 16.98 -3.23 -3.58
C GLU A 100 18.50 -3.19 -3.38
N GLU A 101 19.22 -4.21 -3.87
CA GLU A 101 20.67 -4.31 -3.73
C GLU A 101 21.39 -3.25 -4.57
N GLN A 102 20.97 -3.08 -5.81
CA GLN A 102 21.47 -2.04 -6.72
C GLN A 102 21.21 -0.65 -6.15
N THR A 103 20.00 -0.39 -5.67
CA THR A 103 19.62 0.90 -5.07
C THR A 103 20.48 1.21 -3.86
N TYR A 104 20.66 0.23 -2.97
CA TYR A 104 21.51 0.39 -1.79
C TYR A 104 22.97 0.64 -2.14
N LYS A 105 23.52 -0.13 -3.10
CA LYS A 105 24.89 0.04 -3.58
C LYS A 105 25.12 1.44 -4.16
N HIS A 106 24.23 1.91 -5.05
CA HIS A 106 24.33 3.25 -5.61
C HIS A 106 24.21 4.35 -4.55
N SER A 107 23.36 4.15 -3.53
CA SER A 107 23.30 5.07 -2.39
C SER A 107 24.66 5.21 -1.68
N LEU A 108 25.43 4.13 -1.54
CA LEU A 108 26.76 4.16 -0.92
C LEU A 108 27.85 4.76 -1.81
N GLU A 109 27.69 4.68 -3.14
CA GLU A 109 28.58 5.34 -4.09
C GLU A 109 28.40 6.87 -4.04
N ILE A 110 27.15 7.33 -3.85
CA ILE A 110 26.82 8.75 -3.71
C ILE A 110 27.24 9.29 -2.33
N GLU A 111 26.89 8.57 -1.26
CA GLU A 111 27.22 8.93 0.12
C GLU A 111 27.93 7.76 0.82
N PRO A 112 29.27 7.70 0.74
CA PRO A 112 30.03 6.64 1.39
C PRO A 112 29.88 6.71 2.91
N LYS A 113 29.76 5.54 3.56
CA LYS A 113 29.74 5.46 5.03
C LYS A 113 31.02 6.08 5.59
N GLN A 114 30.88 7.10 6.42
CA GLN A 114 32.00 7.65 7.19
C GLN A 114 32.58 6.55 8.09
N SER A 115 33.85 6.23 7.91
CA SER A 115 34.55 5.32 8.82
C SER A 115 34.68 6.03 10.17
N ARG A 116 34.31 5.35 11.27
CA ARG A 116 34.45 5.90 12.64
C ARG A 116 35.89 6.27 13.03
N LEU A 117 36.87 5.98 12.18
CA LEU A 117 38.30 6.21 12.41
C LEU A 117 38.78 7.62 11.98
N SER A 118 38.00 8.39 11.22
CA SER A 118 38.41 9.73 10.75
C SER A 118 38.08 10.88 11.71
N VAL A 119 37.41 10.63 12.83
CA VAL A 119 37.01 11.67 13.81
C VAL A 119 38.04 11.81 14.96
N VAL A 120 39.00 10.90 15.09
CA VAL A 120 39.96 10.88 16.23
C VAL A 120 41.25 11.66 15.95
N SER A 121 41.48 12.13 14.72
CA SER A 121 42.70 12.86 14.36
C SER A 121 42.43 14.34 14.06
N ALA A 122 42.01 15.10 15.08
CA ALA A 122 42.19 16.56 15.10
C ALA A 122 43.20 16.88 16.22
N PRO A 123 44.47 17.21 15.91
CA PRO A 123 45.44 17.59 16.92
C PRO A 123 45.22 19.03 17.37
N SER A 124 45.32 19.24 18.68
CA SER A 124 45.53 20.55 19.31
C SER A 124 46.95 21.08 19.06
#